data_AF-A0A7Y2FRI9-F1
#
_entry.id   AF-A0A7Y2FRI9-F1
#
_cell.length_a   1.000
_cell.length_b   1.000
_cell.length_c   1.000
_cell.angle_alpha   90.00
_cell.angle_beta   90.00
_cell.angle_gamma   90.00
#
_symmetry.space_group_name_H-M   'P 1'
#
loop_
_entity.id
_entity.type
_entity.pdbx_description
1 polymer ?
#
loop_
_entity_poly.entity_id
_entity_poly.type
_entity_poly.pdbx_seq_one_letter_code
_entity_poly.pdbx_strand_id
1 'polypeptide(L)' 'MTGDRVKHITGFIASAILAVFILGLAHSISIGFAGFWGGLPFWVISVFVLGLVFYDYWDSALRKSK' A
#
# COMPACT_ATOMS: atom_id res chain seq x y z
N MET A 1 26.07 1.99 0.06
CA MET A 1 25.88 0.71 0.75
C MET A 1 24.93 0.93 1.93
N THR A 2 23.62 0.81 1.69
CA THR A 2 22.60 0.96 2.75
C THR A 2 22.42 -0.39 3.42
N GLY A 3 22.61 -0.49 4.74
CA GLY A 3 22.53 -1.77 5.47
C GLY A 3 21.13 -2.39 5.42
N ASP A 4 21.04 -3.72 5.48
CA ASP A 4 19.80 -4.49 5.29
C ASP A 4 18.70 -4.13 6.30
N ARG A 5 19.07 -4.06 7.59
CA ARG A 5 18.98 -2.79 8.33
C ARG A 5 17.83 -1.83 8.01
N VAL A 6 18.30 -0.80 7.31
CA VAL A 6 17.59 0.39 6.88
C VAL A 6 16.61 0.05 5.78
N LYS A 7 16.95 -0.86 4.84
CA LYS A 7 16.05 -1.26 3.75
C LYS A 7 14.72 -1.81 4.25
N HIS A 8 14.75 -2.68 5.26
CA HIS A 8 13.53 -3.19 5.89
C HIS A 8 12.72 -2.09 6.57
N ILE A 9 13.37 -1.26 7.38
CA ILE A 9 12.68 -0.21 8.13
C ILE A 9 12.08 0.83 7.17
N THR A 10 12.84 1.29 6.18
CA THR A 10 12.35 2.27 5.20
C THR A 10 11.27 1.68 4.30
N GLY A 11 11.41 0.42 3.87
CA GLY A 11 10.40 -0.26 3.06
C GLY A 11 9.09 -0.45 3.83
N PHE A 12 9.17 -0.79 5.12
CA PHE A 12 7.99 -0.93 5.98
C PHE A 12 7.29 0.41 6.21
N ILE A 13 8.05 1.45 6.57
CA ILE A 13 7.51 2.79 6.81
C ILE A 13 6.86 3.34 5.53
N ALA A 14 7.52 3.21 4.38
CA ALA A 14 6.97 3.65 3.10
C ALA A 14 5.66 2.92 2.76
N SER A 15 5.64 1.60 2.90
CA SER A 15 4.45 0.78 2.66
C SER A 15 3.30 1.14 3.59
N ALA A 16 3.59 1.36 4.88
CA ALA A 16 2.59 1.71 5.89
C ALA A 16 1.98 3.10 5.64
N ILE A 17 2.80 4.11 5.33
CA ILE A 17 2.30 5.46 5.01
C ILE A 17 1.44 5.42 3.75
N LEU A 18 1.89 4.72 2.71
CA LEU A 18 1.14 4.57 1.46
C LEU A 18 -0.20 3.85 1.70
N ALA A 19 -0.21 2.82 2.55
CA ALA A 19 -1.42 2.10 2.93
C ALA A 19 -2.44 3.00 3.63
N VAL A 20 -2.00 3.75 4.64
CA VAL A 20 -2.86 4.71 5.35
C VAL A 20 -3.42 5.76 4.38
N PHE A 21 -2.58 6.25 3.46
CA PHE A 21 -3.00 7.22 2.45
C PHE A 21 -4.07 6.67 1.51
N ILE A 22 -3.84 5.50 0.89
CA ILE A 22 -4.78 4.88 -0.06
C ILE A 22 -6.11 4.53 0.63
N LEU A 23 -6.07 3.97 1.83
CA LEU A 23 -7.27 3.65 2.60
C LEU A 23 -8.03 4.93 3.01
N GLY A 24 -7.33 5.98 3.41
CA GLY A 24 -7.91 7.28 3.71
C GLY A 24 -8.57 7.92 2.48
N LEU A 25 -7.93 7.84 1.31
CA LEU A 25 -8.51 8.27 0.04
C LEU A 25 -9.76 7.46 -0.30
N ALA A 26 -9.72 6.13 -0.16
CA ALA A 26 -10.85 5.26 -0.48
C ALA A 26 -12.06 5.55 0.40
N HIS A 27 -11.83 5.75 1.70
CA HIS A 27 -12.85 6.13 2.65
C HIS A 27 -13.43 7.52 2.33
N SER A 28 -12.57 8.51 2.04
CA SER A 28 -13.00 9.87 1.70
C SER A 28 -13.86 9.91 0.44
N ILE A 29 -13.51 9.17 -0.61
CA ILE A 29 -14.31 9.09 -1.84
C ILE A 29 -15.66 8.40 -1.60
N SER A 30 -15.66 7.33 -0.81
CA SER A 30 -16.85 6.53 -0.52
C SER A 30 -17.90 7.30 0.27
N ILE A 31 -17.48 8.17 1.20
CA ILE A 31 -18.40 8.96 2.03
C ILE A 31 -18.66 10.35 1.42
N GLY A 32 -17.67 10.96 0.78
CA GLY A 32 -17.73 12.35 0.34
C GLY A 32 -18.24 12.57 -1.09
N PHE A 33 -17.96 11.66 -2.03
CA PHE A 33 -18.20 11.92 -3.47
C PHE A 33 -19.21 10.98 -4.11
N ALA A 34 -19.09 9.67 -3.88
CA ALA A 34 -19.73 8.68 -4.77
C ALA A 34 -20.71 7.72 -4.05
N GLY A 35 -20.80 7.81 -2.72
CA GLY A 35 -21.53 6.83 -1.91
C GLY A 35 -20.89 5.44 -1.95
N PHE A 36 -21.52 4.46 -1.28
CA PHE A 36 -20.98 3.09 -1.18
C PHE A 36 -20.75 2.43 -2.55
N TRP A 37 -21.74 2.53 -3.46
CA TRP A 37 -21.69 1.90 -4.78
C TRP A 37 -20.69 2.58 -5.73
N GLY A 38 -20.52 3.90 -5.64
CA GLY A 38 -19.54 4.61 -6.45
C GLY A 38 -18.11 4.50 -5.90
N GLY A 39 -17.95 4.29 -4.59
CA GLY A 39 -16.65 4.03 -3.95
C GLY A 39 -16.15 2.59 -4.15
N LEU A 40 -17.04 1.63 -4.39
CA LEU A 40 -16.72 0.20 -4.53
C LEU A 40 -15.67 -0.11 -5.62
N PRO A 41 -15.76 0.41 -6.87
CA PRO A 41 -14.69 0.20 -7.86
C PRO A 41 -13.35 0.78 -7.42
N PHE A 42 -13.33 1.92 -6.71
CA PHE A 42 -12.09 2.50 -6.18
C PHE A 42 -11.49 1.63 -5.07
N TRP A 43 -12.32 1.03 -4.22
CA TRP A 43 -11.89 0.08 -3.20
C TRP A 43 -11.24 -1.17 -3.79
N VAL A 44 -11.79 -1.73 -4.86
CA VAL A 44 -11.20 -2.91 -5.55
C VAL A 44 -9.79 -2.58 -6.05
N ILE A 45 -9.61 -1.43 -6.71
CA ILE A 45 -8.30 -0.97 -7.18
C ILE A 45 -7.35 -0.74 -5.99
N SER A 46 -7.83 -0.09 -4.93
CA SER A 46 -7.05 0.23 -3.73
C SER A 46 -6.51 -1.04 -3.06
N VAL A 47 -7.34 -2.07 -2.89
CA VAL A 47 -6.93 -3.36 -2.32
C VAL A 47 -5.92 -4.06 -3.23
N PHE A 48 -6.14 -4.03 -4.54
CA PHE A 48 -5.20 -4.63 -5.50
C PHE A 48 -3.83 -3.97 -5.45
N VAL A 49 -3.78 -2.64 -5.47
CA VAL A 49 -2.52 -1.87 -5.38
C VAL A 49 -1.84 -2.11 -4.04
N LEU A 50 -2.59 -2.16 -2.93
CA LEU A 50 -2.02 -2.50 -1.63
C LEU A 50 -1.39 -3.89 -1.62
N GLY A 51 -2.03 -4.87 -2.25
CA GLY A 51 -1.45 -6.20 -2.45
C GLY A 51 -0.12 -6.15 -3.20
N LEU A 52 -0.01 -5.34 -4.26
CA LEU A 52 1.23 -5.14 -5.00
C LEU A 52 2.31 -4.45 -4.17
N VAL A 53 1.95 -3.50 -3.32
CA VAL A 53 2.90 -2.79 -2.43
C VAL A 53 3.48 -3.75 -1.39
N PHE A 54 2.65 -4.60 -0.79
CA PHE A 54 3.13 -5.63 0.13
C PHE A 54 3.95 -6.71 -0.58
N TYR A 55 3.58 -7.05 -1.81
CA TYR A 55 4.35 -7.97 -2.65
C TYR A 55 5.73 -7.40 -2.99
N ASP A 56 5.80 -6.13 -3.41
CA ASP A 56 7.06 -5.45 -3.70
C ASP A 56 7.93 -5.30 -2.44
N TYR A 57 7.34 -4.97 -1.29
CA TYR A 57 8.05 -4.97 -0.02
C TYR A 57 8.61 -6.35 0.33
N TRP A 58 7.83 -7.41 0.09
CA TRP A 58 8.29 -8.78 0.31
C TRP A 58 9.42 -9.19 -0.65
N ASP A 59 9.28 -8.91 -1.95
CA ASP A 59 10.30 -9.25 -2.95
C ASP A 59 11.59 -8.44 -2.77
N SER A 60 11.47 -7.12 -2.59
CA SER A 60 12.62 -6.22 -2.49
C SER A 60 13.32 -6.26 -1.13
N ALA A 61 12.59 -6.45 -0.04
CA ALA A 61 13.16 -6.42 1.31
C ALA A 61 13.43 -7.82 1.87
N LEU A 62 12.49 -8.77 1.73
CA LEU A 62 12.56 -10.07 2.42
C LEU A 62 13.11 -11.21 1.57
N ARG A 63 12.93 -11.16 0.25
CA ARG A 63 13.47 -12.19 -0.65
C ARG A 63 14.98 -11.97 -0.82
N LYS A 64 15.78 -12.87 -0.25
CA LYS A 64 17.20 -12.96 -0.61
C LYS A 64 17.29 -13.27 -2.11
N SER A 65 17.83 -12.34 -2.89
CA SER A 65 18.38 -12.68 -4.21
C SER A 65 19.39 -13.80 -3.98
N LYS A 66 19.10 -14.95 -4.55
CA LYS A 66 20.10 -16.01 -4.74
C LYS A 66 21.24 -15.46 -5.59
#